data_AF-R7IFX5-F1
#
_entry.id   AF-R7IFX5-F1
#
_cell.length_a   1.000
_cell.length_b   1.000
_cell.length_c   1.000
_cell.angle_alpha   90.00
_cell.angle_beta   90.00
_cell.angle_gamma   90.00
#
_symmetry.space_group_name_H-M   'P 1'
#
loop_
_entity.id
_entity.type
_entity.pdbx_description
1 polymer ?
#
loop_
_entity_poly.entity_id
_entity_poly.type
_entity_poly.pdbx_seq_one_letter_code
_entity_poly.pdbx_strand_id
1 'polypeptide(L)' 'MGGILTDMKGRALDCTNDKPIPGLYAAGESTGGVHGAVRLGSCAVLDCLVNGRICGQAVMDEA' A
#
# COMPACT_ATOMS: atom_id res chain seq x y z
N MET A 1 4.49 2.00 -12.77
CA MET A 1 3.28 2.18 -11.93
C MET A 1 3.66 2.97 -10.70
N GLY A 2 2.81 3.93 -10.32
CA GLY A 2 3.05 4.88 -9.23
C GLY A 2 1.86 4.95 -8.31
N GLY A 3 1.95 5.76 -7.26
CA GLY A 3 0.92 5.90 -6.25
C GLY A 3 1.53 6.29 -4.91
N ILE A 4 0.73 6.12 -3.86
CA ILE A 4 1.14 6.38 -2.47
C ILE A 4 2.23 5.38 -2.08
N LEU A 5 3.33 5.89 -1.52
CA LEU A 5 4.36 5.03 -0.94
C LEU A 5 3.85 4.47 0.38
N THR A 6 3.94 3.16 0.52
CA THR A 6 3.53 2.44 1.72
C THR A 6 4.64 1.54 2.21
N ASP A 7 4.63 1.22 3.49
CA ASP A 7 5.43 0.13 4.02
C ASP A 7 4.74 -1.24 3.86
N MET A 8 5.36 -2.31 4.37
CA MET A 8 4.84 -3.68 4.26
C MET A 8 3.53 -3.93 5.02
N LYS A 9 3.08 -2.99 5.87
CA LYS A 9 1.78 -3.03 6.54
C LYS A 9 0.74 -2.15 5.84
N GLY A 10 1.13 -1.47 4.77
CA GLY A 10 0.26 -0.58 4.00
C GLY A 10 0.03 0.78 4.64
N ARG A 11 0.87 1.18 5.61
CA ARG A 11 0.84 2.53 6.18
C ARG A 11 1.41 3.52 5.19
N ALA A 12 0.69 4.60 4.91
CA ALA A 12 1.15 5.63 3.99
C ALA A 12 2.32 6.40 4.59
N LEU A 13 3.37 6.63 3.80
CA LEU A 13 4.56 7.37 4.24
C LEU A 13 4.47 8.85 3.90
N ASP A 14 4.89 9.69 4.85
CA ASP A 14 5.06 11.12 4.68
C ASP A 14 6.20 11.41 3.69
N CYS A 15 5.92 12.22 2.65
CA CYS A 15 6.87 12.51 1.59
C CYS A 15 8.05 13.41 2.01
N THR A 16 8.03 13.97 3.22
CA THR A 16 9.08 14.86 3.75
C THR A 16 10.07 14.12 4.64
N ASN A 17 9.66 13.01 5.26
CA ASN A 17 10.45 12.36 6.31
C ASN A 17 10.38 10.82 6.31
N ASP A 18 9.67 10.22 5.34
CA ASP A 18 9.49 8.78 5.13
C ASP A 18 8.90 8.02 6.33
N LYS A 19 8.28 8.72 7.29
CA LYS A 19 7.60 8.09 8.43
C LYS A 19 6.14 7.77 8.10
N PRO A 20 5.58 6.69 8.66
CA PRO A 20 4.16 6.43 8.58
C PRO A 20 3.31 7.59 9.11
N ILE A 21 2.30 7.99 8.34
CA ILE A 21 1.28 8.95 8.77
C ILE A 21 0.26 8.21 9.64
N PRO A 22 0.07 8.59 10.92
CA PRO A 22 -0.85 7.90 11.81
C PRO A 22 -2.29 7.85 11.26
N GLY A 23 -2.87 6.65 11.24
CA GLY A 23 -4.25 6.42 10.78
C GLY A 23 -4.45 6.44 9.27
N LEU A 24 -3.42 6.68 8.46
CA LEU A 24 -3.52 6.69 7.00
C LEU A 24 -2.93 5.42 6.38
N TYR A 25 -3.77 4.69 5.66
CA TYR A 25 -3.43 3.44 5.00
C TYR A 25 -3.84 3.49 3.53
N ALA A 26 -3.11 2.77 2.67
CA ALA A 26 -3.42 2.66 1.25
C ALA A 26 -3.11 1.25 0.73
N ALA A 27 -3.88 0.77 -0.25
CA ALA A 27 -3.70 -0.54 -0.86
C ALA A 27 -4.10 -0.55 -2.35
N GLY A 28 -3.64 -1.56 -3.09
CA GLY A 28 -3.98 -1.78 -4.49
C GLY A 28 -3.40 -0.71 -5.41
N GLU A 29 -4.05 -0.45 -6.55
CA GLU A 29 -3.55 0.47 -7.59
C GLU A 29 -3.44 1.95 -7.12
N SER A 30 -3.93 2.29 -5.92
CA SER A 30 -3.65 3.58 -5.28
C SER A 30 -2.21 3.70 -4.75
N THR A 31 -1.51 2.57 -4.61
CA THR A 31 -0.15 2.46 -4.08
C THR A 31 0.89 2.29 -5.19
N GLY A 32 2.10 2.77 -4.92
CA GLY A 32 3.25 2.61 -5.80
C GLY A 32 4.19 1.49 -5.37
N GLY A 33 5.14 1.13 -6.23
CA GLY A 33 6.27 0.26 -5.88
C GLY A 33 6.10 -1.21 -6.27
N VAL A 34 4.96 -1.85 -5.95
CA VAL A 34 4.71 -3.30 -6.14
C VAL A 34 5.03 -3.79 -7.57
N HIS A 35 4.78 -2.94 -8.57
CA HIS A 35 4.91 -3.28 -9.97
C HIS A 35 6.07 -2.58 -10.70
N GLY A 36 6.87 -1.77 -10.02
CA GLY A 36 7.97 -1.02 -10.65
C GLY A 36 7.52 -0.22 -11.88
N ALA A 37 8.29 -0.24 -12.97
CA ALA A 37 7.96 0.50 -14.19
C ALA A 37 6.69 -0.03 -14.89
N VAL A 38 6.54 -1.37 -14.98
CA VAL A 38 5.47 -2.03 -15.75
C VAL A 38 4.83 -3.15 -14.93
N ARG A 39 3.50 -3.13 -14.85
CA ARG A 39 2.72 -4.19 -14.21
C ARG A 39 2.51 -5.35 -15.17
N LEU A 40 2.72 -6.57 -14.68
CA LEU A 40 2.36 -7.79 -15.41
C LEU A 40 0.82 -7.96 -15.47
N GLY A 41 0.34 -8.52 -16.57
CA GLY A 41 -1.09 -8.81 -16.75
C GLY A 41 -1.65 -9.61 -15.56
N SER A 42 -2.89 -9.30 -15.16
CA SER A 42 -3.61 -9.97 -14.08
C SER A 42 -3.06 -9.82 -12.66
N CYS A 43 -1.95 -9.11 -12.44
CA CYS A 43 -1.40 -8.89 -11.10
C CYS A 43 -2.17 -7.86 -10.25
N ALA A 44 -2.90 -6.91 -10.87
CA ALA A 44 -3.61 -5.84 -10.14
C ALA A 44 -4.70 -6.38 -9.19
N VAL A 45 -5.44 -7.40 -9.62
CA VAL A 45 -6.51 -7.99 -8.80
C VAL A 45 -5.93 -8.64 -7.55
N LEU A 46 -4.81 -9.36 -7.70
CA LEU A 46 -4.14 -10.00 -6.58
C LEU A 46 -3.51 -8.97 -5.64
N ASP A 47 -2.90 -7.91 -6.19
CA ASP A 47 -2.38 -6.77 -5.42
C ASP A 47 -3.48 -6.17 -4.53
N CYS A 48 -4.61 -5.76 -5.12
CA CYS A 48 -5.74 -5.21 -4.37
C CYS A 48 -6.24 -6.15 -3.25
N LEU A 49 -6.38 -7.45 -3.53
CA LEU A 49 -6.90 -8.41 -2.55
C LEU A 49 -5.92 -8.67 -1.41
N VAL A 50 -4.65 -8.93 -1.72
CA VAL A 50 -3.64 -9.30 -0.72
C VAL A 50 -3.27 -8.07 0.13
N ASN A 51 -2.91 -6.96 -0.51
CA ASN A 51 -2.51 -5.76 0.21
C ASN A 51 -3.71 -5.10 0.91
N GLY A 52 -4.92 -5.18 0.34
CA GLY A 52 -6.14 -4.75 1.03
C GLY A 52 -6.39 -5.52 2.32
N ARG A 53 -6.17 -6.84 2.32
CA ARG A 53 -6.28 -7.66 3.54
C ARG A 53 -5.21 -7.32 4.57
N ILE A 54 -3.97 -7.10 4.15
CA ILE A 54 -2.86 -6.70 5.03
C ILE A 54 -3.18 -5.36 5.69
N CYS A 55 -3.58 -4.36 4.91
CA CYS A 55 -4.01 -3.05 5.44
C CYS A 55 -5.15 -3.20 6.43
N GLY A 56 -6.19 -3.97 6.09
CA GLY A 56 -7.33 -4.19 6.97
C GLY A 56 -6.91 -4.79 8.32
N GLN A 57 -6.01 -5.76 8.32
CA GLN A 57 -5.48 -6.33 9.56
C GLN A 57 -4.66 -5.31 10.36
N ALA A 58 -3.78 -4.56 9.70
CA ALA A 58 -2.96 -3.55 10.35
C ALA A 58 -3.80 -2.43 10.98
N VAL A 59 -4.86 -1.98 10.29
CA VAL A 59 -5.82 -1.01 10.84
C VAL A 59 -6.46 -1.53 12.12
N MET A 60 -6.86 -2.80 12.17
CA MET A 60 -7.49 -3.39 13.36
C MET A 60 -6.49 -3.61 14.51
N ASP A 61 -5.24 -3.93 14.20
CA ASP A 61 -4.20 -4.17 15.22
C ASP A 61 -3.69 -2.86 15.85
N GLU A 62 -3.79 -1.73 15.14
CA GLU A 62 -3.30 -0.41 15.55
C GLU A 62 -4.43 0.57 15.97
N ALA A 63 -5.68 0.11 15.98
CA ALA A 63 -6.86 0.84 16.48
C ALA A 63 -7.02 0.72 18.00
#